data_AF-A0A952AJD2-F1
#
_entry.id   AF-A0A952AJD2-F1
#
_cell.length_a   1.000
_cell.length_b   1.000
_cell.length_c   1.000
_cell.angle_alpha   90.00
_cell.angle_beta   90.00
_cell.angle_gamma   90.00
#
_symmetry.space_group_name_H-M   'P 1'
#
loop_
_entity.id
_entity.type
_entity.pdbx_description
1 polymer ?
#
loop_
_entity_poly.entity_id
_entity_poly.type
_entity_poly.pdbx_seq_one_letter_code
_entity_poly.pdbx_strand_id
1 'polypeptide(L)'
;MRNNVLINKSTYGTAVAFALSGSDKSKYSTSSNNNLFYSGTPSSTKLVYSHTGNTSYQTLANYKTYIASADANSLSGDITFLSTDIDNANFLHPDPSVQLLVESSGQKITGVDDDMDAVGSRITYPKVGQLNGGGWAPDLGAVEYDGTPMPGLGGTKTVGTGKDYATIEAAISALNTIGAAPGGVVFAVDAGHTETFTTATAGVIESGGASDRLVTFRKEGVGANPLITAPEGVGALDGIIVFNGSDYVVIDGIDVQEDNTNNTDDTKRMEWGYAILKKDATDGAKNITIKNCTITLNKTSGNTTYGIYINNHTPSSLTPLSISNASGQTDYVTTENNTITNVYNGLYSLGHTSYTNTYLNVKGNTINDYIQYGIYLQNEYNDSIHRNTIKNASSTTTAFGIYTTNVYTLITQQNKISGLSTSSTSDAVYGIYINGGSNSKLYHNRITSLTANSSTNANAVNGIYLMGNTDVIYNSVVLSCSAGGMGFGSNALYANTSYFISVRNNIFIN
;
A
#
# COMPACT_ATOMS: atom_id res chain seq x y z
N MET A 1 -11.30 -19.89 -17.06
CA MET A 1 -10.95 -21.18 -16.42
C MET A 1 -10.84 -20.94 -14.92
N ARG A 2 -11.43 -21.75 -14.06
CA ARG A 2 -11.27 -21.57 -12.60
C ARG A 2 -10.91 -22.89 -11.94
N ASN A 3 -9.93 -22.87 -11.04
CA ASN A 3 -9.45 -24.02 -10.27
C ASN A 3 -8.91 -25.18 -11.11
N ASN A 4 -8.26 -24.90 -12.25
CA ASN A 4 -7.74 -25.96 -13.12
C ASN A 4 -6.26 -26.22 -12.85
N VAL A 5 -5.85 -27.47 -13.05
CA VAL A 5 -4.45 -27.90 -13.05
C VAL A 5 -4.06 -28.26 -14.48
N LEU A 6 -3.14 -27.51 -15.07
CA LEU A 6 -2.66 -27.69 -16.44
C LEU A 6 -1.16 -27.99 -16.43
N ILE A 7 -0.83 -29.27 -16.62
CA ILE A 7 0.55 -29.77 -16.55
C ILE A 7 0.91 -30.45 -17.88
N ASN A 8 1.99 -30.00 -18.51
CA ASN A 8 2.56 -30.63 -19.71
C ASN A 8 4.04 -30.98 -19.49
N LYS A 9 4.32 -32.23 -19.12
CA LYS A 9 5.68 -32.72 -18.87
C LYS A 9 6.39 -33.26 -20.12
N SER A 10 5.84 -33.06 -21.34
CA SER A 10 6.46 -33.59 -22.57
C SER A 10 7.92 -33.15 -22.69
N THR A 11 8.83 -34.09 -22.91
CA THR A 11 10.25 -33.82 -23.16
C THR A 11 10.57 -33.68 -24.66
N TYR A 12 9.62 -33.99 -25.53
CA TYR A 12 9.75 -33.90 -26.98
C TYR A 12 8.95 -32.71 -27.52
N GLY A 13 9.57 -31.94 -28.43
CA GLY A 13 8.96 -30.77 -29.05
C GLY A 13 8.73 -29.61 -28.07
N THR A 14 7.75 -28.76 -28.38
CA THR A 14 7.34 -27.64 -27.52
C THR A 14 6.23 -28.11 -26.57
N ALA A 15 6.50 -28.08 -25.27
CA ALA A 15 5.51 -28.31 -24.23
C ALA A 15 4.80 -26.99 -23.88
N VAL A 16 3.48 -26.99 -23.94
CA VAL A 16 2.63 -25.86 -23.58
C VAL A 16 1.62 -26.32 -22.54
N ALA A 17 1.56 -25.64 -21.40
CA ALA A 17 0.59 -25.96 -20.35
C ALA A 17 -0.85 -25.61 -20.80
N PHE A 18 -1.04 -24.42 -21.37
CA PHE A 18 -2.32 -23.99 -21.92
C PHE A 18 -2.16 -23.39 -23.32
N ALA A 19 -2.90 -23.92 -24.31
CA ALA A 19 -2.85 -23.43 -25.68
C ALA A 19 -4.24 -23.04 -26.19
N LEU A 20 -4.32 -21.91 -26.91
CA LEU A 20 -5.52 -21.48 -27.62
C LEU A 20 -5.34 -21.55 -29.13
N SER A 21 -6.37 -21.98 -29.84
CA SER A 21 -6.38 -22.06 -31.31
C SER A 21 -6.55 -20.70 -32.00
N GLY A 22 -6.75 -19.62 -31.25
CA GLY A 22 -6.90 -18.27 -31.75
C GLY A 22 -6.35 -17.20 -30.79
N SER A 23 -6.09 -16.01 -31.30
CA SER A 23 -5.54 -14.87 -30.56
C SER A 23 -6.59 -13.97 -29.88
N ASP A 24 -7.89 -14.25 -30.09
CA ASP A 24 -8.97 -13.42 -29.57
C ASP A 24 -9.15 -13.57 -28.05
N LYS A 25 -8.50 -12.66 -27.31
CA LYS A 25 -8.59 -12.57 -25.84
C LYS A 25 -10.01 -12.39 -25.32
N SER A 26 -10.93 -11.82 -26.10
CA SER A 26 -12.30 -11.55 -25.64
C SER A 26 -13.08 -12.85 -25.34
N LYS A 27 -12.60 -13.99 -25.86
CA LYS A 27 -13.18 -15.32 -25.59
C LYS A 27 -12.68 -15.93 -24.29
N TYR A 28 -11.63 -15.36 -23.70
CA TYR A 28 -11.13 -15.79 -22.42
C TYR A 28 -11.85 -15.02 -21.31
N SER A 29 -12.64 -15.73 -20.51
CA SER A 29 -13.46 -15.10 -19.47
C SER A 29 -12.60 -14.31 -18.50
N THR A 30 -12.99 -13.07 -18.21
CA THR A 30 -12.37 -12.24 -17.17
C THR A 30 -12.52 -12.82 -15.76
N SER A 31 -13.45 -13.77 -15.57
CA SER A 31 -13.59 -14.53 -14.33
C SER A 31 -12.57 -15.67 -14.19
N SER A 32 -11.74 -15.91 -15.21
CA SER A 32 -10.68 -16.91 -15.11
C SER A 32 -9.74 -16.56 -13.96
N ASN A 33 -9.51 -17.47 -13.03
CA ASN A 33 -8.62 -17.23 -11.89
C ASN A 33 -8.25 -18.54 -11.18
N ASN A 34 -7.21 -18.50 -10.34
CA ASN A 34 -6.77 -19.63 -9.52
C ASN A 34 -6.58 -20.90 -10.37
N ASN A 35 -5.68 -20.88 -11.33
CA ASN A 35 -5.29 -22.07 -12.11
C ASN A 35 -3.80 -22.36 -11.90
N LEU A 36 -3.37 -23.60 -11.99
CA LEU A 36 -1.96 -23.98 -11.99
C LEU A 36 -1.49 -24.26 -13.43
N PHE A 37 -0.42 -23.59 -13.86
CA PHE A 37 0.19 -23.80 -15.18
C PHE A 37 1.62 -24.30 -15.05
N TYR A 38 1.95 -25.44 -15.65
CA TYR A 38 3.32 -25.95 -15.62
C TYR A 38 3.70 -26.73 -16.87
N SER A 39 4.87 -26.41 -17.42
CA SER A 39 5.45 -27.13 -18.56
C SER A 39 6.91 -27.53 -18.36
N GLY A 40 7.47 -27.33 -17.16
CA GLY A 40 8.89 -27.49 -16.83
C GLY A 40 9.61 -26.16 -16.61
N THR A 41 10.94 -26.19 -16.47
CA THR A 41 11.77 -24.98 -16.36
C THR A 41 11.56 -24.08 -17.60
N PRO A 42 11.21 -22.79 -17.43
CA PRO A 42 10.93 -21.88 -18.54
C PRO A 42 12.03 -21.85 -19.61
N SER A 43 11.65 -22.05 -20.88
CA SER A 43 12.54 -22.03 -22.04
C SER A 43 11.75 -21.86 -23.34
N SER A 44 12.43 -21.73 -24.48
CA SER A 44 11.77 -21.64 -25.79
C SER A 44 10.90 -22.84 -26.14
N THR A 45 11.10 -23.99 -25.49
CA THR A 45 10.29 -25.21 -25.67
C THR A 45 9.41 -25.53 -24.46
N LYS A 46 9.36 -24.65 -23.46
CA LYS A 46 8.67 -24.83 -22.17
C LYS A 46 7.85 -23.59 -21.86
N LEU A 47 6.60 -23.61 -22.34
CA LEU A 47 5.69 -22.46 -22.34
C LEU A 47 4.53 -22.67 -21.36
N VAL A 48 4.17 -21.67 -20.56
CA VAL A 48 2.94 -21.71 -19.76
C VAL A 48 1.71 -21.44 -20.64
N TYR A 49 1.88 -20.63 -21.69
CA TYR A 49 0.81 -20.24 -22.59
C TYR A 49 1.29 -20.06 -24.03
N SER A 50 0.48 -20.47 -25.00
CA SER A 50 0.65 -20.11 -26.41
C SER A 50 -0.69 -19.95 -27.14
N HIS A 51 -0.69 -19.21 -28.25
CA HIS A 51 -1.79 -19.23 -29.22
C HIS A 51 -1.27 -19.20 -30.67
N THR A 52 -2.15 -19.50 -31.62
CA THR A 52 -1.87 -19.38 -33.06
C THR A 52 -1.52 -17.93 -33.43
N GLY A 53 -0.37 -17.69 -34.06
CA GLY A 53 0.13 -16.33 -34.37
C GLY A 53 1.40 -15.89 -33.63
N ASN A 54 2.20 -16.82 -33.09
CA ASN A 54 3.54 -16.62 -32.49
C ASN A 54 3.64 -15.91 -31.13
N THR A 55 2.54 -15.60 -30.44
CA THR A 55 2.64 -15.16 -29.04
C THR A 55 2.80 -16.39 -28.14
N SER A 56 3.88 -16.41 -27.37
CA SER A 56 4.20 -17.51 -26.45
C SER A 56 4.85 -16.94 -25.19
N TYR A 57 4.37 -17.39 -24.03
CA TYR A 57 4.89 -16.97 -22.73
C TYR A 57 5.50 -18.16 -22.01
N GLN A 58 6.78 -18.02 -21.65
CA GLN A 58 7.53 -19.02 -20.91
C GLN A 58 7.21 -18.97 -19.42
N THR A 59 6.94 -17.77 -18.89
CA THR A 59 6.69 -17.53 -17.46
C THR A 59 5.25 -17.10 -17.21
N LEU A 60 4.75 -17.46 -16.02
CA LEU A 60 3.41 -17.05 -15.59
C LEU A 60 3.28 -15.53 -15.46
N ALA A 61 4.33 -14.84 -15.01
CA ALA A 61 4.34 -13.37 -14.90
C ALA A 61 4.03 -12.70 -16.25
N ASN A 62 4.73 -13.11 -17.32
CA ASN A 62 4.50 -12.54 -18.65
C ASN A 62 3.10 -12.89 -19.19
N TYR A 63 2.60 -14.09 -18.88
CA TYR A 63 1.23 -14.47 -19.23
C TYR A 63 0.18 -13.61 -18.52
N LYS A 64 0.35 -13.34 -17.21
CA LYS A 64 -0.54 -12.47 -16.43
C LYS A 64 -0.59 -11.06 -17.02
N THR A 65 0.56 -10.50 -17.41
CA THR A 65 0.60 -9.20 -18.11
C THR A 65 -0.19 -9.22 -19.42
N TYR A 66 -0.14 -10.32 -20.17
CA TYR A 66 -0.86 -10.45 -21.44
C TYR A 66 -2.37 -10.60 -21.25
N ILE A 67 -2.82 -11.41 -20.30
CA ILE A 67 -4.24 -11.73 -20.12
C ILE A 67 -4.97 -10.70 -19.23
N ALA A 68 -4.23 -9.72 -18.68
CA ALA A 68 -4.73 -8.61 -17.89
C ALA A 68 -5.38 -9.06 -16.56
N SER A 69 -6.66 -8.74 -16.31
CA SER A 69 -7.33 -8.98 -15.02
C SER A 69 -7.68 -10.46 -14.77
N ALA A 70 -7.51 -11.32 -15.77
CA ALA A 70 -7.74 -12.75 -15.63
C ALA A 70 -6.49 -13.46 -15.05
N ASP A 71 -6.67 -14.59 -14.37
CA ASP A 71 -5.59 -15.42 -13.82
C ASP A 71 -4.68 -14.73 -12.79
N ALA A 72 -5.16 -13.67 -12.14
CA ALA A 72 -4.40 -12.89 -11.16
C ALA A 72 -3.80 -13.75 -10.02
N ASN A 73 -4.59 -14.69 -9.48
CA ASN A 73 -4.23 -15.62 -8.40
C ASN A 73 -3.77 -16.99 -8.91
N SER A 74 -3.51 -17.13 -10.21
CA SER A 74 -2.98 -18.37 -10.76
C SER A 74 -1.53 -18.60 -10.34
N LEU A 75 -1.12 -19.87 -10.33
CA LEU A 75 0.16 -20.37 -9.84
C LEU A 75 0.91 -21.11 -10.96
N SER A 76 2.21 -21.34 -10.78
CA SER A 76 3.02 -22.16 -11.69
C SER A 76 3.95 -23.06 -10.90
N GLY A 77 3.90 -24.36 -11.19
CA GLY A 77 4.74 -25.36 -10.55
C GLY A 77 4.21 -26.78 -10.76
N ASP A 78 5.03 -27.76 -10.43
CA ASP A 78 4.67 -29.17 -10.59
C ASP A 78 3.81 -29.68 -9.43
N ILE A 79 3.12 -30.79 -9.67
CA ILE A 79 2.39 -31.57 -8.66
C ILE A 79 2.89 -33.01 -8.70
N THR A 80 3.01 -33.59 -7.50
CA THR A 80 3.14 -35.04 -7.33
C THR A 80 1.76 -35.65 -7.12
N PHE A 81 1.40 -36.61 -7.96
CA PHE A 81 0.18 -37.40 -7.85
C PHE A 81 0.49 -38.77 -7.25
N LEU A 82 -0.45 -39.33 -6.48
CA LEU A 82 -0.36 -40.69 -5.93
C LEU A 82 -0.24 -41.75 -7.04
N SER A 83 -0.91 -41.53 -8.17
CA SER A 83 -0.81 -42.39 -9.36
C SER A 83 -1.14 -41.62 -10.64
N THR A 84 -0.49 -42.01 -11.74
CA THR A 84 -0.88 -41.63 -13.10
C THR A 84 -1.35 -42.84 -13.92
N ASP A 85 -1.55 -43.99 -13.28
CA ASP A 85 -2.17 -45.17 -13.88
C ASP A 85 -3.69 -45.03 -13.81
N ILE A 86 -4.35 -45.12 -14.96
CA ILE A 86 -5.79 -44.86 -15.14
C ILE A 86 -6.67 -45.86 -14.37
N ASP A 87 -6.17 -47.07 -14.13
CA ASP A 87 -6.91 -48.11 -13.42
C ASP A 87 -6.71 -48.04 -11.89
N ASN A 88 -5.85 -47.15 -11.41
CA ASN A 88 -5.63 -46.95 -9.98
C ASN A 88 -6.74 -46.07 -9.38
N ALA A 89 -7.28 -46.47 -8.23
CA ALA A 89 -8.30 -45.68 -7.53
C ALA A 89 -7.86 -44.24 -7.19
N ASN A 90 -6.55 -44.02 -7.01
CA ASN A 90 -5.94 -42.71 -6.73
C ASN A 90 -5.42 -42.01 -8.00
N PHE A 91 -5.92 -42.37 -9.19
CA PHE A 91 -5.53 -41.72 -10.45
C PHE A 91 -5.69 -40.19 -10.34
N LEU A 92 -4.59 -39.47 -10.56
CA LEU A 92 -4.50 -38.01 -10.47
C LEU A 92 -4.95 -37.38 -9.14
N HIS A 93 -4.98 -38.15 -8.06
CA HIS A 93 -5.11 -37.56 -6.73
C HIS A 93 -3.77 -36.94 -6.32
N PRO A 94 -3.75 -35.67 -5.88
CA PRO A 94 -2.56 -35.07 -5.27
C PRO A 94 -2.06 -35.93 -4.10
N ASP A 95 -0.75 -36.06 -3.95
CA ASP A 95 -0.16 -36.81 -2.84
C ASP A 95 -0.23 -35.99 -1.53
N PRO A 96 -1.05 -36.38 -0.54
CA PRO A 96 -1.22 -35.62 0.71
C PRO A 96 0.03 -35.64 1.60
N SER A 97 0.98 -36.55 1.34
CA SER A 97 2.21 -36.67 2.13
C SER A 97 3.29 -35.66 1.77
N VAL A 98 3.08 -34.90 0.68
CA VAL A 98 3.99 -33.85 0.22
C VAL A 98 3.29 -32.50 0.21
N GLN A 99 4.08 -31.44 0.36
CA GLN A 99 3.58 -30.06 0.25
C GLN A 99 3.29 -29.72 -1.21
N LEU A 100 2.08 -29.23 -1.49
CA LEU A 100 1.64 -28.98 -2.87
C LEU A 100 1.02 -27.60 -3.04
N LEU A 101 1.30 -26.99 -4.19
CA LEU A 101 0.75 -25.69 -4.62
C LEU A 101 -0.78 -25.67 -4.76
N VAL A 102 -1.40 -26.85 -4.84
CA VAL A 102 -2.83 -26.98 -5.15
C VAL A 102 -3.72 -27.04 -3.93
N GLU A 103 -3.17 -27.42 -2.79
CA GLU A 103 -3.91 -27.50 -1.54
C GLU A 103 -4.37 -26.09 -1.09
N SER A 104 -5.67 -25.95 -0.82
CA SER A 104 -6.35 -24.71 -0.40
C SER A 104 -6.08 -23.47 -1.27
N SER A 105 -5.78 -23.67 -2.56
CA SER A 105 -5.41 -22.60 -3.49
C SER A 105 -6.48 -22.26 -4.55
N GLY A 106 -7.60 -22.98 -4.52
CA GLY A 106 -8.78 -22.74 -5.35
C GLY A 106 -9.74 -21.70 -4.77
N GLN A 107 -10.67 -21.26 -5.61
CA GLN A 107 -11.77 -20.36 -5.23
C GLN A 107 -13.08 -21.14 -5.08
N LYS A 108 -13.97 -20.78 -4.16
CA LYS A 108 -15.31 -21.37 -4.14
C LYS A 108 -16.10 -20.94 -5.39
N ILE A 109 -16.66 -21.90 -6.12
CA ILE A 109 -17.46 -21.64 -7.32
C ILE A 109 -18.90 -22.04 -7.03
N THR A 110 -19.82 -21.07 -7.09
CA THR A 110 -21.26 -21.32 -6.90
C THR A 110 -21.76 -22.39 -7.88
N GLY A 111 -22.37 -23.45 -7.34
CA GLY A 111 -22.92 -24.56 -8.13
C GLY A 111 -21.90 -25.63 -8.51
N VAL A 112 -20.65 -25.54 -8.04
CA VAL A 112 -19.64 -26.60 -8.12
C VAL A 112 -19.32 -27.04 -6.69
N ASP A 113 -20.25 -27.81 -6.13
CA ASP A 113 -20.27 -28.18 -4.72
C ASP A 113 -19.68 -29.57 -4.45
N ASP A 114 -19.55 -30.39 -5.48
CA ASP A 114 -19.00 -31.74 -5.44
C ASP A 114 -17.55 -31.73 -5.93
N ASP A 115 -16.77 -32.73 -5.52
CA ASP A 115 -15.48 -33.07 -6.12
C ASP A 115 -15.57 -34.46 -6.77
N MET A 116 -14.44 -35.00 -7.23
CA MET A 116 -14.41 -36.29 -7.91
C MET A 116 -14.85 -37.46 -7.01
N ASP A 117 -14.65 -37.35 -5.69
CA ASP A 117 -14.76 -38.47 -4.75
C ASP A 117 -16.01 -38.38 -3.86
N ALA A 118 -16.57 -37.19 -3.66
CA ALA A 118 -17.70 -36.99 -2.75
C ALA A 118 -18.63 -35.82 -3.14
N VAL A 119 -19.92 -36.04 -2.85
CA VAL A 119 -20.96 -35.00 -2.97
C VAL A 119 -20.83 -34.00 -1.83
N GLY A 120 -20.86 -32.71 -2.16
CA GLY A 120 -20.83 -31.60 -1.19
C GLY A 120 -19.48 -31.33 -0.55
N SER A 121 -18.40 -31.98 -1.00
CA SER A 121 -17.05 -31.79 -0.51
C SER A 121 -16.54 -30.36 -0.70
N ARG A 122 -17.12 -29.54 -1.58
CA ARG A 122 -16.73 -28.14 -1.82
C ARG A 122 -17.66 -27.07 -1.23
N ILE A 123 -18.62 -27.46 -0.38
CA ILE A 123 -19.64 -26.52 0.16
C ILE A 123 -19.10 -25.66 1.31
N THR A 124 -18.40 -26.25 2.28
CA THR A 124 -18.02 -25.59 3.54
C THR A 124 -16.52 -25.57 3.77
N TYR A 125 -15.99 -24.41 4.16
CA TYR A 125 -14.61 -24.18 4.62
C TYR A 125 -14.61 -23.20 5.81
N PRO A 126 -13.65 -23.28 6.75
CA PRO A 126 -12.62 -24.31 6.82
C PRO A 126 -13.19 -25.71 7.12
N LYS A 127 -12.52 -26.75 6.65
CA LYS A 127 -12.88 -28.15 6.87
C LYS A 127 -12.55 -28.55 8.30
N VAL A 128 -13.53 -29.14 8.98
CA VAL A 128 -13.36 -29.65 10.34
C VAL A 128 -12.61 -30.98 10.29
N GLY A 129 -11.60 -31.14 11.14
CA GLY A 129 -10.90 -32.42 11.33
C GLY A 129 -9.72 -32.67 10.39
N GLN A 130 -9.27 -31.67 9.64
CA GLN A 130 -8.05 -31.74 8.84
C GLN A 130 -6.82 -31.79 9.77
N LEU A 131 -5.89 -32.70 9.47
CA LEU A 131 -4.68 -32.94 10.27
C LEU A 131 -3.45 -32.26 9.67
N ASN A 132 -3.44 -32.02 8.35
CA ASN A 132 -2.26 -31.55 7.64
C ASN A 132 -2.23 -30.02 7.42
N GLY A 133 -3.15 -29.29 8.06
CA GLY A 133 -3.25 -27.84 7.98
C GLY A 133 -3.90 -27.30 6.71
N GLY A 134 -4.40 -28.20 5.84
CA GLY A 134 -5.22 -27.92 4.67
C GLY A 134 -6.69 -27.61 4.98
N GLY A 135 -7.49 -27.51 3.91
CA GLY A 135 -8.94 -27.34 3.96
C GLY A 135 -9.47 -25.96 4.34
N TRP A 136 -8.77 -24.87 4.00
CA TRP A 136 -9.25 -23.49 4.24
C TRP A 136 -10.03 -22.91 3.06
N ALA A 137 -9.84 -23.48 1.88
CA ALA A 137 -10.52 -23.16 0.63
C ALA A 137 -10.52 -24.42 -0.24
N PRO A 138 -11.26 -24.46 -1.37
CA PRO A 138 -11.16 -25.58 -2.29
C PRO A 138 -9.75 -25.78 -2.81
N ASP A 139 -9.40 -27.03 -3.09
CA ASP A 139 -8.15 -27.37 -3.77
C ASP A 139 -8.22 -27.04 -5.27
N LEU A 140 -7.08 -26.73 -5.87
CA LEU A 140 -6.96 -26.66 -7.32
C LEU A 140 -7.06 -28.07 -7.92
N GLY A 141 -7.85 -28.21 -8.98
CA GLY A 141 -8.09 -29.49 -9.64
C GLY A 141 -9.44 -30.10 -9.25
N ALA A 142 -9.58 -31.39 -9.49
CA ALA A 142 -10.87 -32.10 -9.41
C ALA A 142 -11.16 -32.74 -8.05
N VAL A 143 -10.16 -32.88 -7.18
CA VAL A 143 -10.22 -33.61 -5.91
C VAL A 143 -10.04 -32.64 -4.74
N GLU A 144 -10.79 -32.84 -3.66
CA GLU A 144 -10.54 -32.28 -2.33
C GLU A 144 -9.82 -33.31 -1.45
N TYR A 145 -8.77 -32.91 -0.75
CA TYR A 145 -7.98 -33.82 0.08
C TYR A 145 -7.46 -33.11 1.34
N ASP A 146 -6.98 -33.88 2.33
CA ASP A 146 -6.29 -33.33 3.51
C ASP A 146 -4.79 -33.28 3.23
N GLY A 147 -4.38 -32.36 2.36
CA GLY A 147 -2.99 -32.11 2.03
C GLY A 147 -2.31 -31.16 3.00
N THR A 148 -0.98 -31.06 2.86
CA THR A 148 -0.23 -29.96 3.46
C THR A 148 -0.11 -28.84 2.42
N PRO A 149 -0.72 -27.66 2.62
CA PRO A 149 -0.54 -26.53 1.70
C PRO A 149 0.95 -26.26 1.46
N MET A 150 1.34 -25.97 0.21
CA MET A 150 2.68 -25.41 -0.01
C MET A 150 2.80 -24.21 0.92
N PRO A 151 3.81 -24.17 1.80
CA PRO A 151 3.80 -23.25 2.90
C PRO A 151 3.90 -21.85 2.31
N GLY A 152 2.77 -21.14 2.29
CA GLY A 152 2.80 -19.70 2.42
C GLY A 152 3.74 -19.38 3.57
N LEU A 153 4.44 -18.25 3.50
CA LEU A 153 5.27 -17.85 4.62
C LEU A 153 4.36 -17.73 5.84
N GLY A 154 4.67 -18.51 6.87
CA GLY A 154 3.85 -18.65 8.06
C GLY A 154 4.71 -18.57 9.31
N GLY A 155 4.09 -18.12 10.40
CA GLY A 155 4.76 -17.97 11.68
C GLY A 155 5.81 -16.87 11.66
N THR A 156 6.80 -16.97 12.55
CA THR A 156 7.89 -15.99 12.64
C THR A 156 9.07 -16.43 11.77
N LYS A 157 9.55 -15.53 10.91
CA LYS A 157 10.78 -15.62 10.13
C LYS A 157 11.75 -14.55 10.64
N THR A 158 12.96 -14.95 10.96
CA THR A 158 13.99 -14.08 11.50
C THR A 158 14.78 -13.41 10.37
N VAL A 159 15.04 -12.11 10.49
CA VAL A 159 15.76 -11.33 9.47
C VAL A 159 16.99 -10.67 10.08
N GLY A 160 18.14 -10.88 9.43
CA GLY A 160 19.46 -10.40 9.84
C GLY A 160 20.57 -11.38 9.44
N THR A 161 21.84 -11.02 9.68
CA THR A 161 22.98 -11.84 9.25
C THR A 161 22.91 -13.25 9.84
N GLY A 162 22.90 -14.27 8.97
CA GLY A 162 22.85 -15.69 9.36
C GLY A 162 21.47 -16.22 9.79
N LYS A 163 20.39 -15.49 9.49
CA LYS A 163 19.00 -15.83 9.86
C LYS A 163 18.22 -16.43 8.68
N ASP A 164 16.92 -16.68 8.86
CA ASP A 164 16.04 -17.21 7.80
C ASP A 164 16.13 -16.38 6.52
N TYR A 165 16.21 -15.05 6.68
CA TYR A 165 16.56 -14.11 5.61
C TYR A 165 17.72 -13.22 6.06
N ALA A 166 18.72 -13.06 5.20
CA ALA A 166 19.87 -12.20 5.50
C ALA A 166 19.50 -10.70 5.52
N THR A 167 18.47 -10.31 4.78
CA THR A 167 18.04 -8.93 4.52
C THR A 167 16.52 -8.84 4.43
N ILE A 168 15.95 -7.64 4.64
CA ILE A 168 14.54 -7.35 4.41
C ILE A 168 14.23 -7.47 2.91
N GLU A 169 15.16 -7.08 2.03
CA GLU A 169 15.00 -7.28 0.58
C GLU A 169 14.74 -8.76 0.21
N ALA A 170 15.50 -9.69 0.80
CA ALA A 170 15.30 -11.12 0.57
C ALA A 170 13.96 -11.62 1.12
N ALA A 171 13.53 -11.07 2.27
CA ALA A 171 12.23 -11.37 2.85
C ALA A 171 11.07 -10.88 1.97
N ILE A 172 11.15 -9.66 1.42
CA ILE A 172 10.17 -9.10 0.47
C ILE A 172 10.13 -9.96 -0.80
N SER A 173 11.29 -10.32 -1.36
CA SER A 173 11.37 -11.18 -2.54
C SER A 173 10.70 -12.54 -2.32
N ALA A 174 10.96 -13.17 -1.18
CA ALA A 174 10.32 -14.43 -0.80
C ALA A 174 8.81 -14.27 -0.60
N LEU A 175 8.37 -13.17 0.05
CA LEU A 175 6.96 -12.85 0.23
C LEU A 175 6.26 -12.69 -1.12
N ASN A 176 6.81 -11.90 -2.05
CA ASN A 176 6.22 -11.70 -3.37
C ASN A 176 6.16 -12.99 -4.19
N THR A 177 7.11 -13.91 -3.96
CA THR A 177 7.16 -15.20 -4.67
C THR A 177 6.17 -16.22 -4.10
N ILE A 178 6.06 -16.30 -2.77
CA ILE A 178 5.39 -17.41 -2.06
C ILE A 178 4.02 -16.98 -1.50
N GLY A 179 3.88 -15.72 -1.10
CA GLY A 179 2.73 -15.19 -0.35
C GLY A 179 2.72 -15.63 1.11
N ALA A 180 1.84 -15.04 1.92
CA ALA A 180 1.64 -15.42 3.32
C ALA A 180 0.72 -16.65 3.45
N ALA A 181 0.96 -17.52 4.43
CA ALA A 181 0.07 -18.62 4.79
C ALA A 181 -1.09 -18.13 5.69
N PRO A 182 -2.18 -18.92 5.81
CA PRO A 182 -3.14 -18.76 6.90
C PRO A 182 -2.43 -18.72 8.26
N GLY A 183 -2.88 -17.83 9.15
CA GLY A 183 -2.18 -17.48 10.39
C GLY A 183 -1.15 -16.35 10.25
N GLY A 184 -0.82 -15.95 9.01
CA GLY A 184 0.07 -14.83 8.72
C GLY A 184 1.56 -15.12 8.89
N VAL A 185 2.37 -14.16 8.45
CA VAL A 185 3.83 -14.16 8.58
C VAL A 185 4.31 -12.95 9.35
N VAL A 186 5.27 -13.17 10.23
CA VAL A 186 6.02 -12.13 10.92
C VAL A 186 7.48 -12.21 10.50
N PHE A 187 7.96 -11.22 9.76
CA PHE A 187 9.38 -10.98 9.56
C PHE A 187 9.92 -10.18 10.75
N ALA A 188 10.54 -10.89 11.69
CA ALA A 188 11.17 -10.35 12.90
C ALA A 188 12.60 -9.91 12.59
N VAL A 189 12.77 -8.60 12.37
CA VAL A 189 14.02 -7.99 11.93
C VAL A 189 14.84 -7.52 13.12
N ASP A 190 16.11 -7.93 13.21
CA ASP A 190 16.98 -7.54 14.32
C ASP A 190 17.09 -6.03 14.50
N ALA A 191 16.91 -5.57 15.74
CA ALA A 191 17.18 -4.19 16.11
C ALA A 191 18.60 -3.78 15.68
N GLY A 192 18.71 -2.62 15.04
CA GLY A 192 19.96 -2.10 14.49
C GLY A 192 20.44 -2.79 13.21
N HIS A 193 19.66 -3.70 12.60
CA HIS A 193 19.95 -4.18 11.24
C HIS A 193 19.94 -3.01 10.26
N THR A 194 20.93 -2.97 9.36
CA THR A 194 21.00 -1.94 8.32
C THR A 194 21.26 -2.59 6.97
N GLU A 195 20.58 -2.12 5.93
CA GLU A 195 20.84 -2.52 4.56
C GLU A 195 20.62 -1.35 3.59
N THR A 196 21.19 -1.46 2.40
CA THR A 196 20.86 -0.61 1.26
C THR A 196 20.21 -1.50 0.22
N PHE A 197 19.02 -1.13 -0.24
CA PHE A 197 18.35 -1.89 -1.29
C PHE A 197 19.17 -1.86 -2.58
N THR A 198 19.11 -2.96 -3.33
CA THR A 198 19.98 -3.14 -4.51
C THR A 198 19.43 -2.47 -5.77
N THR A 199 18.11 -2.28 -5.85
CA THR A 199 17.42 -1.68 -7.00
C THR A 199 16.22 -0.84 -6.55
N ALA A 200 15.80 0.13 -7.37
CA ALA A 200 14.64 0.99 -7.10
C ALA A 200 13.31 0.22 -6.89
N THR A 201 13.23 -1.05 -7.31
CA THR A 201 12.02 -1.89 -7.14
C THR A 201 12.15 -2.96 -6.06
N ALA A 202 13.30 -3.04 -5.37
CA ALA A 202 13.57 -4.07 -4.36
C ALA A 202 12.59 -4.02 -3.17
N GLY A 203 12.08 -2.83 -2.84
CA GLY A 203 11.10 -2.61 -1.78
C GLY A 203 9.63 -2.67 -2.20
N VAL A 204 9.34 -3.07 -3.44
CA VAL A 204 7.96 -3.22 -3.90
C VAL A 204 7.38 -4.49 -3.30
N ILE A 205 6.35 -4.34 -2.46
CA ILE A 205 5.52 -5.43 -1.95
C ILE A 205 4.35 -5.56 -2.92
N GLU A 206 4.24 -6.71 -3.56
CA GLU A 206 3.17 -7.05 -4.51
C GLU A 206 2.16 -8.01 -3.89
N SER A 207 2.64 -8.94 -3.05
CA SER A 207 1.75 -9.87 -2.36
C SER A 207 1.36 -9.30 -1.00
N GLY A 208 0.05 -9.12 -0.83
CA GLY A 208 -0.57 -8.88 0.45
C GLY A 208 -1.09 -10.16 1.09
N GLY A 209 -1.83 -9.97 2.17
CA GLY A 209 -2.61 -10.98 2.85
C GLY A 209 -4.12 -10.80 2.68
N ALA A 210 -4.82 -11.52 3.53
CA ALA A 210 -6.22 -11.32 3.88
C ALA A 210 -6.27 -11.16 5.42
N SER A 211 -7.45 -11.01 6.01
CA SER A 211 -7.61 -10.86 7.46
C SER A 211 -7.00 -12.01 8.28
N ASP A 212 -6.89 -13.19 7.69
CA ASP A 212 -6.27 -14.40 8.25
C ASP A 212 -4.83 -14.65 7.76
N ARG A 213 -4.28 -13.79 6.89
CA ARG A 213 -2.94 -13.94 6.28
C ARG A 213 -2.11 -12.66 6.46
N LEU A 214 -2.22 -12.01 7.62
CA LEU A 214 -1.53 -10.76 7.94
C LEU A 214 -0.02 -10.88 7.72
N VAL A 215 0.56 -9.94 6.96
CA VAL A 215 2.01 -9.82 6.77
C VAL A 215 2.51 -8.75 7.74
N THR A 216 3.52 -9.06 8.56
CA THR A 216 4.12 -8.09 9.48
C THR A 216 5.62 -8.06 9.33
N PHE A 217 6.19 -6.91 9.00
CA PHE A 217 7.61 -6.62 9.22
C PHE A 217 7.74 -5.83 10.51
N ARG A 218 8.46 -6.37 11.49
CA ARG A 218 8.63 -5.70 12.78
C ARG A 218 10.04 -5.82 13.33
N LYS A 219 10.46 -4.80 14.05
CA LYS A 219 11.67 -4.87 14.87
C LYS A 219 11.57 -5.96 15.94
N GLU A 220 12.68 -6.65 16.15
CA GLU A 220 12.89 -7.66 17.18
C GLU A 220 14.09 -7.27 18.04
N GLY A 221 13.92 -7.30 19.36
CA GLY A 221 14.97 -6.93 20.31
C GLY A 221 15.07 -5.43 20.67
N VAL A 222 16.03 -5.13 21.54
CA VAL A 222 16.30 -3.81 22.11
C VAL A 222 17.32 -3.08 21.24
N GLY A 223 17.13 -1.79 21.02
CA GLY A 223 18.03 -0.96 20.21
C GLY A 223 17.26 -0.16 19.16
N ALA A 224 18.03 0.46 18.27
CA ALA A 224 17.53 1.23 17.14
C ALA A 224 16.63 0.38 16.24
N ASN A 225 15.73 1.05 15.52
CA ASN A 225 14.96 0.40 14.45
C ASN A 225 15.91 -0.11 13.36
N PRO A 226 15.60 -1.25 12.72
CA PRO A 226 16.21 -1.62 11.45
C PRO A 226 16.10 -0.46 10.46
N LEU A 227 17.12 -0.24 9.63
CA LEU A 227 17.19 0.88 8.70
C LEU A 227 17.44 0.39 7.27
N ILE A 228 16.54 0.77 6.37
CA ILE A 228 16.71 0.61 4.93
C ILE A 228 17.19 1.94 4.35
N THR A 229 18.35 1.92 3.70
CA THR A 229 18.86 3.03 2.90
C THR A 229 18.43 2.86 1.45
N ALA A 230 18.00 3.95 0.82
CA ALA A 230 17.52 3.98 -0.55
C ALA A 230 18.57 3.45 -1.56
N PRO A 231 18.13 2.75 -2.62
CA PRO A 231 18.95 2.48 -3.80
C PRO A 231 19.13 3.77 -4.64
N GLU A 232 19.90 3.70 -5.73
CA GLU A 232 19.86 4.74 -6.77
C GLU A 232 18.50 4.70 -7.49
N GLY A 233 17.82 5.85 -7.53
CA GLY A 233 16.57 6.05 -8.27
C GLY A 233 16.78 6.02 -9.78
N VAL A 234 15.69 5.79 -10.51
CA VAL A 234 15.70 5.66 -11.97
C VAL A 234 14.74 6.63 -12.66
N GLY A 235 14.06 7.51 -11.91
CA GLY A 235 13.12 8.47 -12.48
C GLY A 235 12.39 9.32 -11.44
N ALA A 236 11.06 9.39 -11.60
CA ALA A 236 10.17 10.22 -10.78
C ALA A 236 9.05 9.37 -10.11
N LEU A 237 9.31 8.07 -10.00
CA LEU A 237 8.38 7.04 -9.54
C LEU A 237 9.08 6.11 -8.53
N ASP A 238 10.13 6.60 -7.87
CA ASP A 238 10.99 5.84 -7.01
C ASP A 238 10.52 5.93 -5.56
N GLY A 239 10.48 4.78 -4.88
CA GLY A 239 10.11 4.70 -3.48
C GLY A 239 10.91 3.63 -2.76
N ILE A 240 11.22 3.86 -1.49
CA ILE A 240 11.99 2.91 -0.69
C ILE A 240 11.13 1.67 -0.40
N ILE A 241 9.92 1.85 0.11
CA ILE A 241 8.93 0.76 0.26
C ILE A 241 7.65 1.17 -0.48
N VAL A 242 7.16 0.29 -1.36
CA VAL A 242 5.97 0.55 -2.18
C VAL A 242 5.00 -0.62 -2.04
N PHE A 243 3.79 -0.37 -1.55
CA PHE A 243 2.69 -1.33 -1.59
C PHE A 243 1.99 -1.21 -2.95
N ASN A 244 2.09 -2.25 -3.78
CA ASN A 244 1.51 -2.30 -5.12
C ASN A 244 0.15 -3.02 -5.08
N GLY A 245 -0.86 -2.35 -4.52
CA GLY A 245 -2.16 -2.95 -4.26
C GLY A 245 -2.13 -4.12 -3.28
N SER A 246 -1.11 -4.18 -2.42
CA SER A 246 -1.05 -5.17 -1.35
C SER A 246 -2.06 -4.87 -0.27
N ASP A 247 -2.61 -5.92 0.31
CA ASP A 247 -3.55 -5.84 1.44
C ASP A 247 -2.94 -6.42 2.73
N TYR A 248 -3.46 -6.00 3.89
CA TYR A 248 -3.14 -6.60 5.20
C TYR A 248 -1.63 -6.70 5.48
N VAL A 249 -0.93 -5.57 5.35
CA VAL A 249 0.51 -5.47 5.67
C VAL A 249 0.73 -4.48 6.80
N VAL A 250 1.54 -4.87 7.78
CA VAL A 250 1.97 -4.06 8.91
C VAL A 250 3.48 -3.86 8.84
N ILE A 251 3.91 -2.61 8.88
CA ILE A 251 5.30 -2.21 9.12
C ILE A 251 5.37 -1.59 10.51
N ASP A 252 6.17 -2.19 11.39
CA ASP A 252 6.30 -1.80 12.80
C ASP A 252 7.76 -1.58 13.18
N GLY A 253 8.17 -0.31 13.16
CA GLY A 253 9.51 0.10 13.57
C GLY A 253 10.60 -0.31 12.58
N ILE A 254 10.35 -0.14 11.28
CA ILE A 254 11.38 -0.21 10.24
C ILE A 254 11.61 1.21 9.73
N ASP A 255 12.83 1.72 9.84
CA ASP A 255 13.18 3.06 9.41
C ASP A 255 13.61 3.03 7.93
N VAL A 256 13.34 4.12 7.23
CA VAL A 256 13.77 4.31 5.83
C VAL A 256 14.48 5.65 5.69
N GLN A 257 15.57 5.66 4.91
CA GLN A 257 16.27 6.90 4.61
C GLN A 257 16.77 7.00 3.17
N GLU A 258 16.88 8.23 2.68
CA GLU A 258 17.59 8.55 1.44
C GLU A 258 19.11 8.31 1.58
N ASP A 259 19.75 7.86 0.51
CA ASP A 259 21.21 7.81 0.39
C ASP A 259 21.76 9.14 -0.14
N ASN A 260 21.87 10.12 0.75
CA ASN A 260 22.38 11.45 0.39
C ASN A 260 23.82 11.46 -0.14
N THR A 261 24.57 10.37 0.07
CA THR A 261 25.95 10.26 -0.39
C THR A 261 25.98 9.92 -1.87
N ASN A 262 25.11 9.01 -2.31
CA ASN A 262 25.10 8.48 -3.67
C ASN A 262 24.02 9.14 -4.56
N ASN A 263 22.88 9.54 -3.99
CA ASN A 263 21.76 10.15 -4.70
C ASN A 263 21.89 11.69 -4.71
N THR A 264 22.87 12.16 -5.46
CA THR A 264 23.33 13.57 -5.43
C THR A 264 22.47 14.55 -6.23
N ASP A 265 21.57 14.07 -7.09
CA ASP A 265 20.70 14.90 -7.92
C ASP A 265 19.26 14.38 -7.93
N ASP A 266 18.33 15.22 -8.39
CA ASP A 266 16.90 14.95 -8.29
C ASP A 266 16.41 13.77 -9.13
N THR A 267 17.18 13.29 -10.12
CA THR A 267 16.82 12.10 -10.94
C THR A 267 17.19 10.77 -10.28
N LYS A 268 17.93 10.83 -9.18
CA LYS A 268 18.42 9.65 -8.43
C LYS A 268 17.79 9.50 -7.05
N ARG A 269 17.20 10.57 -6.53
CA ARG A 269 16.58 10.59 -5.20
C ARG A 269 15.24 9.87 -5.26
N MET A 270 14.85 9.27 -4.15
CA MET A 270 13.53 8.66 -4.00
C MET A 270 12.46 9.75 -3.86
N GLU A 271 11.36 9.60 -4.57
CA GLU A 271 10.16 10.43 -4.35
C GLU A 271 9.45 10.02 -3.06
N TRP A 272 9.47 8.74 -2.67
CA TRP A 272 8.64 8.23 -1.58
C TRP A 272 9.42 7.43 -0.53
N GLY A 273 9.14 7.70 0.75
CA GLY A 273 9.59 6.83 1.84
C GLY A 273 8.76 5.55 1.87
N TYR A 274 7.48 5.70 2.21
CA TYR A 274 6.46 4.67 2.03
C TYR A 274 5.39 5.13 1.04
N ALA A 275 5.14 4.34 0.00
CA ALA A 275 4.08 4.60 -0.98
C ALA A 275 3.00 3.51 -0.93
N ILE A 276 1.73 3.90 -0.82
CA ILE A 276 0.56 3.01 -0.87
C ILE A 276 -0.18 3.30 -2.18
N LEU A 277 0.01 2.41 -3.15
CA LEU A 277 -0.46 2.56 -4.53
C LEU A 277 -1.44 1.44 -4.90
N LYS A 278 -2.11 1.61 -6.04
CA LYS A 278 -3.11 0.66 -6.53
C LYS A 278 -2.46 -0.37 -7.44
N LYS A 279 -2.99 -1.59 -7.43
CA LYS A 279 -2.59 -2.61 -8.40
C LYS A 279 -3.09 -2.23 -9.79
N ASP A 280 -4.36 -1.83 -9.86
CA ASP A 280 -5.04 -1.33 -11.06
C ASP A 280 -6.35 -0.60 -10.69
N ALA A 281 -7.20 -0.31 -11.69
CA ALA A 281 -8.45 0.43 -11.49
C ALA A 281 -9.56 -0.35 -10.74
N THR A 282 -9.38 -1.65 -10.56
CA THR A 282 -10.32 -2.56 -9.90
C THR A 282 -9.80 -3.10 -8.57
N ASP A 283 -8.54 -2.85 -8.24
CA ASP A 283 -7.88 -3.37 -7.05
C ASP A 283 -6.91 -2.35 -6.43
N GLY A 284 -7.32 -1.79 -5.29
CA GLY A 284 -6.55 -0.84 -4.50
C GLY A 284 -6.09 -1.43 -3.18
N ALA A 285 -4.97 -0.94 -2.64
CA ALA A 285 -4.41 -1.43 -1.38
C ALA A 285 -5.32 -1.19 -0.17
N LYS A 286 -5.46 -2.17 0.72
CA LYS A 286 -6.35 -2.13 1.88
C LYS A 286 -5.67 -2.63 3.15
N ASN A 287 -6.08 -2.13 4.32
CA ASN A 287 -5.60 -2.62 5.62
C ASN A 287 -4.07 -2.51 5.78
N ILE A 288 -3.49 -1.39 5.36
CA ILE A 288 -2.06 -1.12 5.54
C ILE A 288 -1.84 -0.36 6.85
N THR A 289 -0.89 -0.82 7.67
CA THR A 289 -0.46 -0.11 8.87
C THR A 289 1.03 0.19 8.81
N ILE A 290 1.39 1.47 8.93
CA ILE A 290 2.78 1.91 9.06
C ILE A 290 2.91 2.57 10.42
N LYS A 291 3.72 2.01 11.32
CA LYS A 291 3.83 2.53 12.68
C LYS A 291 5.22 2.46 13.28
N ASN A 292 5.50 3.36 14.22
CA ASN A 292 6.75 3.44 14.96
C ASN A 292 8.01 3.61 14.09
N CYS A 293 7.88 4.07 12.85
CA CYS A 293 8.97 4.20 11.88
C CYS A 293 9.54 5.63 11.86
N THR A 294 10.82 5.77 11.52
CA THR A 294 11.46 7.03 11.14
C THR A 294 11.66 7.07 9.63
N ILE A 295 11.20 8.13 8.99
CA ILE A 295 11.26 8.35 7.54
C ILE A 295 12.05 9.63 7.29
N THR A 296 13.24 9.49 6.71
CA THR A 296 14.15 10.62 6.46
C THR A 296 14.58 10.66 5.00
N LEU A 297 13.98 11.53 4.19
CA LEU A 297 14.38 11.67 2.78
C LEU A 297 15.38 12.82 2.60
N ASN A 298 15.41 13.39 1.40
CA ASN A 298 16.16 14.59 1.09
C ASN A 298 15.23 15.62 0.46
N LYS A 299 14.76 16.58 1.25
CA LYS A 299 13.94 17.66 0.71
C LYS A 299 14.81 18.56 -0.16
N THR A 300 14.40 18.73 -1.41
CA THR A 300 14.93 19.75 -2.30
C THR A 300 13.78 20.52 -2.91
N SER A 301 14.05 21.63 -3.59
CA SER A 301 13.02 22.36 -4.33
C SER A 301 12.75 21.76 -5.73
N GLY A 302 13.56 20.80 -6.18
CA GLY A 302 13.48 20.20 -7.53
C GLY A 302 12.90 18.79 -7.56
N ASN A 303 13.09 17.98 -6.50
CA ASN A 303 12.38 16.71 -6.30
C ASN A 303 11.34 16.87 -5.17
N THR A 304 10.09 16.56 -5.49
CA THR A 304 8.99 16.58 -4.51
C THR A 304 8.96 15.25 -3.76
N THR A 305 9.62 15.20 -2.61
CA THR A 305 9.66 14.00 -1.77
C THR A 305 8.49 13.91 -0.80
N TYR A 306 8.01 12.70 -0.52
CA TYR A 306 6.87 12.42 0.34
C TYR A 306 7.26 11.38 1.39
N GLY A 307 7.06 11.70 2.67
CA GLY A 307 7.32 10.73 3.73
C GLY A 307 6.41 9.51 3.63
N ILE A 308 5.10 9.75 3.63
CA ILE A 308 4.08 8.74 3.33
C ILE A 308 3.21 9.27 2.18
N TYR A 309 3.13 8.49 1.12
CA TYR A 309 2.42 8.83 -0.11
C TYR A 309 1.31 7.82 -0.39
N ILE A 310 0.09 8.30 -0.60
CA ILE A 310 -1.08 7.48 -0.92
C ILE A 310 -1.75 8.11 -2.14
N ASN A 311 -1.88 7.37 -3.24
CA ASN A 311 -2.39 7.97 -4.47
C ASN A 311 -3.20 7.02 -5.36
N ASN A 312 -3.87 7.59 -6.36
CA ASN A 312 -4.75 6.93 -7.29
C ASN A 312 -4.04 6.57 -8.61
N HIS A 313 -2.92 5.85 -8.53
CA HIS A 313 -2.18 5.34 -9.68
C HIS A 313 -1.41 4.07 -9.35
N THR A 314 -0.81 3.42 -10.35
CA THR A 314 0.07 2.25 -10.16
C THR A 314 1.52 2.69 -9.95
N PRO A 315 2.40 1.85 -9.39
CA PRO A 315 3.83 2.19 -9.25
C PRO A 315 4.52 2.54 -10.58
N SER A 316 4.01 2.04 -11.70
CA SER A 316 4.62 2.20 -13.03
C SER A 316 4.16 3.44 -13.80
N SER A 317 3.22 4.24 -13.28
CA SER A 317 2.68 5.41 -13.98
C SER A 317 2.02 6.40 -13.04
N LEU A 318 2.31 7.70 -13.18
CA LEU A 318 1.61 8.78 -12.46
C LEU A 318 0.22 9.10 -13.04
N THR A 319 -0.18 8.44 -14.14
CA THR A 319 -1.49 8.70 -14.75
C THR A 319 -2.61 8.23 -13.80
N PRO A 320 -3.52 9.11 -13.37
CA PRO A 320 -4.59 8.72 -12.46
C PRO A 320 -5.49 7.64 -13.05
N LEU A 321 -5.87 6.65 -12.23
CA LEU A 321 -6.77 5.57 -12.63
C LEU A 321 -8.24 6.01 -12.58
N SER A 322 -9.04 5.55 -13.55
CA SER A 322 -10.49 5.72 -13.53
C SER A 322 -11.13 4.59 -12.72
N ILE A 323 -11.51 4.89 -11.47
CA ILE A 323 -12.08 3.89 -10.56
C ILE A 323 -13.59 3.77 -10.79
N SER A 324 -14.08 2.53 -10.93
CA SER A 324 -15.48 2.25 -11.28
C SER A 324 -16.25 1.44 -10.23
N ASN A 325 -15.57 0.92 -9.20
CA ASN A 325 -16.17 0.16 -8.10
C ASN A 325 -15.33 0.28 -6.82
N ALA A 326 -15.89 -0.17 -5.70
CA ALA A 326 -15.27 -0.03 -4.37
C ALA A 326 -13.99 -0.86 -4.17
N SER A 327 -13.80 -1.94 -4.93
CA SER A 327 -12.57 -2.75 -4.83
C SER A 327 -11.33 -1.97 -5.26
N GLY A 328 -11.47 -1.02 -6.18
CA GLY A 328 -10.39 -0.12 -6.60
C GLY A 328 -10.06 1.01 -5.62
N GLN A 329 -10.77 1.14 -4.49
CA GLN A 329 -10.47 2.12 -3.44
C GLN A 329 -9.28 1.70 -2.59
N THR A 330 -8.53 2.67 -2.07
CA THR A 330 -7.54 2.45 -1.01
C THR A 330 -8.19 2.74 0.34
N ASP A 331 -8.30 1.72 1.20
CA ASP A 331 -9.12 1.80 2.42
C ASP A 331 -8.42 1.24 3.66
N TYR A 332 -8.84 1.70 4.84
CA TYR A 332 -8.36 1.20 6.14
C TYR A 332 -6.84 1.33 6.32
N VAL A 333 -6.29 2.47 5.92
CA VAL A 333 -4.87 2.78 6.12
C VAL A 333 -4.67 3.42 7.48
N THR A 334 -3.69 2.94 8.25
CA THR A 334 -3.29 3.55 9.52
C THR A 334 -1.83 3.99 9.48
N THR A 335 -1.57 5.24 9.84
CA THR A 335 -0.21 5.75 10.08
C THR A 335 -0.10 6.17 11.54
N GLU A 336 0.77 5.51 12.30
CA GLU A 336 0.82 5.66 13.76
C GLU A 336 2.22 5.89 14.33
N ASN A 337 2.40 6.95 15.13
CA ASN A 337 3.64 7.20 15.88
C ASN A 337 4.91 7.21 15.01
N ASN A 338 4.79 7.57 13.73
CA ASN A 338 5.95 7.70 12.85
C ASN A 338 6.60 9.07 13.02
N THR A 339 7.91 9.16 12.78
CA THR A 339 8.64 10.41 12.64
C THR A 339 8.99 10.63 11.18
N ILE A 340 8.44 11.68 10.55
CA ILE A 340 8.69 12.04 9.16
C ILE A 340 9.49 13.34 9.13
N THR A 341 10.66 13.34 8.48
CA THR A 341 11.52 14.51 8.46
C THR A 341 12.39 14.65 7.21
N ASN A 342 12.85 15.88 6.94
CA ASN A 342 13.61 16.22 5.75
C ASN A 342 12.91 15.83 4.43
N VAL A 343 11.61 16.16 4.33
CA VAL A 343 10.74 15.84 3.18
C VAL A 343 10.14 17.09 2.56
N TYR A 344 9.73 17.05 1.29
CA TYR A 344 8.94 18.13 0.72
C TYR A 344 7.53 18.15 1.32
N ASN A 345 6.88 16.98 1.35
CA ASN A 345 5.57 16.73 1.94
C ASN A 345 5.64 15.61 2.99
N GLY A 346 4.96 15.80 4.12
CA GLY A 346 4.90 14.83 5.21
C GLY A 346 4.09 13.59 4.84
N LEU A 347 2.78 13.67 5.05
CA LEU A 347 1.80 12.67 4.62
C LEU A 347 0.93 13.28 3.52
N TYR A 348 0.82 12.59 2.38
CA TYR A 348 0.05 13.07 1.24
C TYR A 348 -0.86 11.96 0.72
N SER A 349 -2.16 12.20 0.75
CA SER A 349 -3.18 11.25 0.30
C SER A 349 -4.12 11.87 -0.73
N LEU A 350 -4.25 11.20 -1.87
CA LEU A 350 -5.12 11.60 -2.97
C LEU A 350 -5.99 10.43 -3.43
N GLY A 351 -7.28 10.52 -3.14
CA GLY A 351 -8.32 9.59 -3.58
C GLY A 351 -9.00 10.00 -4.90
N HIS A 352 -9.93 9.16 -5.35
CA HIS A 352 -10.73 9.40 -6.55
C HIS A 352 -12.09 10.05 -6.20
N THR A 353 -12.63 10.91 -7.07
CA THR A 353 -13.85 11.69 -6.78
C THR A 353 -15.12 10.85 -6.67
N SER A 354 -15.24 9.77 -7.44
CA SER A 354 -16.42 8.87 -7.41
C SER A 354 -16.31 7.73 -6.39
N TYR A 355 -15.09 7.36 -6.04
CA TYR A 355 -14.75 6.24 -5.15
C TYR A 355 -13.57 6.70 -4.31
N THR A 356 -13.88 7.49 -3.29
CA THR A 356 -12.89 8.14 -2.42
C THR A 356 -12.10 7.12 -1.63
N ASN A 357 -10.87 7.43 -1.23
CA ASN A 357 -10.24 6.62 -0.17
C ASN A 357 -11.09 6.73 1.10
N THR A 358 -11.21 5.66 1.90
CA THR A 358 -11.96 5.73 3.16
C THR A 358 -11.21 5.14 4.34
N TYR A 359 -11.46 5.71 5.53
CA TYR A 359 -10.91 5.24 6.80
C TYR A 359 -9.38 5.36 6.90
N LEU A 360 -8.82 6.46 6.40
CA LEU A 360 -7.44 6.83 6.71
C LEU A 360 -7.35 7.35 8.15
N ASN A 361 -6.51 6.71 8.95
CA ASN A 361 -6.25 7.09 10.35
C ASN A 361 -4.81 7.57 10.52
N VAL A 362 -4.64 8.88 10.63
CA VAL A 362 -3.34 9.53 10.83
C VAL A 362 -3.20 9.93 12.29
N LYS A 363 -2.44 9.16 13.07
CA LYS A 363 -2.40 9.32 14.53
C LYS A 363 -1.01 9.34 15.17
N GLY A 364 -0.79 10.29 16.08
CA GLY A 364 0.43 10.31 16.90
C GLY A 364 1.74 10.55 16.13
N ASN A 365 1.68 10.86 14.84
CA ASN A 365 2.87 11.07 14.03
C ASN A 365 3.54 12.41 14.36
N THR A 366 4.87 12.45 14.26
CA THR A 366 5.65 13.69 14.29
C THR A 366 6.13 14.00 12.88
N ILE A 367 5.66 15.11 12.31
CA ILE A 367 6.07 15.60 10.99
C ILE A 367 6.87 16.87 11.22
N ASN A 368 8.15 16.84 10.91
CA ASN A 368 9.11 17.89 11.24
C ASN A 368 9.96 18.25 10.04
N ASP A 369 10.32 19.52 9.87
CA ASP A 369 11.32 19.94 8.90
C ASP A 369 10.92 19.60 7.45
N TYR A 370 9.74 20.08 7.05
CA TYR A 370 9.15 19.85 5.73
C TYR A 370 8.99 21.14 4.91
N ILE A 371 8.62 21.06 3.64
CA ILE A 371 8.47 22.24 2.77
C ILE A 371 7.01 22.71 2.72
N GLN A 372 6.09 21.95 2.11
CA GLN A 372 4.77 22.46 1.75
C GLN A 372 3.64 21.90 2.62
N TYR A 373 3.35 20.60 2.54
CA TYR A 373 2.24 19.98 3.27
C TYR A 373 2.75 19.13 4.43
N GLY A 374 2.28 19.41 5.65
CA GLY A 374 2.46 18.50 6.77
C GLY A 374 1.60 17.26 6.56
N ILE A 375 0.29 17.47 6.48
CA ILE A 375 -0.71 16.46 6.09
C ILE A 375 -1.58 17.03 4.97
N TYR A 376 -1.69 16.32 3.86
CA TYR A 376 -2.59 16.62 2.76
C TYR A 376 -3.56 15.47 2.49
N LEU A 377 -4.86 15.75 2.49
CA LEU A 377 -5.91 14.79 2.13
C LEU A 377 -6.79 15.35 1.02
N GLN A 378 -7.07 14.57 -0.02
CA GLN A 378 -7.96 14.96 -1.12
C GLN A 378 -8.91 13.83 -1.53
N ASN A 379 -10.19 14.16 -1.69
CA ASN A 379 -11.25 13.23 -2.14
C ASN A 379 -11.30 11.97 -1.26
N GLU A 380 -11.57 12.17 0.03
CA GLU A 380 -11.58 11.12 1.04
C GLU A 380 -12.86 11.13 1.89
N TYR A 381 -13.09 10.05 2.64
CA TYR A 381 -14.31 9.84 3.42
C TYR A 381 -14.01 9.12 4.76
N ASN A 382 -14.64 9.57 5.84
CA ASN A 382 -14.54 8.95 7.17
C ASN A 382 -13.11 8.87 7.74
N ASP A 383 -12.29 9.89 7.48
CA ASP A 383 -10.90 9.91 7.92
C ASP A 383 -10.73 10.59 9.28
N SER A 384 -9.60 10.30 9.93
CA SER A 384 -9.24 10.95 11.18
C SER A 384 -7.77 11.35 11.23
N ILE A 385 -7.52 12.57 11.70
CA ILE A 385 -6.20 13.14 11.92
C ILE A 385 -6.12 13.51 13.40
N HIS A 386 -5.44 12.69 14.21
CA HIS A 386 -5.45 12.89 15.65
C HIS A 386 -4.12 12.75 16.38
N ARG A 387 -3.84 13.70 17.28
CA ARG A 387 -2.62 13.70 18.14
C ARG A 387 -1.30 13.81 17.38
N ASN A 388 -1.31 14.33 16.16
CA ASN A 388 -0.07 14.55 15.41
C ASN A 388 0.65 15.82 15.89
N THR A 389 1.98 15.82 15.82
CA THR A 389 2.83 16.99 16.03
C THR A 389 3.43 17.40 14.70
N ILE A 390 3.01 18.54 14.15
CA ILE A 390 3.39 19.04 12.83
C ILE A 390 4.16 20.34 13.01
N LYS A 391 5.43 20.38 12.61
CA LYS A 391 6.27 21.54 12.89
C LYS A 391 7.36 21.83 11.87
N ASN A 392 7.86 23.06 11.91
CA ASN A 392 9.05 23.50 11.19
C ASN A 392 8.90 23.37 9.67
N ALA A 393 7.80 23.91 9.11
CA ALA A 393 7.69 24.09 7.67
C ALA A 393 8.47 25.33 7.22
N SER A 394 9.21 25.21 6.13
CA SER A 394 9.88 26.33 5.48
C SER A 394 9.63 26.27 3.97
N SER A 395 8.59 26.96 3.52
CA SER A 395 8.17 26.98 2.12
C SER A 395 8.64 28.25 1.39
N THR A 396 8.95 28.13 0.11
CA THR A 396 9.09 29.29 -0.79
C THR A 396 7.75 29.69 -1.42
N THR A 397 6.69 28.90 -1.18
CA THR A 397 5.29 29.15 -1.61
C THR A 397 4.39 29.06 -0.38
N THR A 398 3.11 28.70 -0.53
CA THR A 398 2.24 28.47 0.63
C THR A 398 2.75 27.32 1.51
N ALA A 399 2.62 27.44 2.83
CA ALA A 399 2.94 26.37 3.79
C ALA A 399 1.68 25.93 4.56
N PHE A 400 1.52 24.63 4.75
CA PHE A 400 0.35 24.04 5.41
C PHE A 400 0.74 23.09 6.53
N GLY A 401 0.07 23.20 7.68
CA GLY A 401 0.08 22.17 8.71
C GLY A 401 -0.76 20.99 8.27
N ILE A 402 -2.08 21.21 8.22
CA ILE A 402 -3.07 20.26 7.70
C ILE A 402 -3.85 20.97 6.59
N TYR A 403 -3.88 20.38 5.40
CA TYR A 403 -4.71 20.84 4.29
C TYR A 403 -5.59 19.69 3.79
N THR A 404 -6.89 19.93 3.69
CA THR A 404 -7.83 18.92 3.17
C THR A 404 -8.68 19.51 2.08
N THR A 405 -8.95 18.75 1.02
CA THR A 405 -9.92 19.14 -0.01
C THR A 405 -10.91 18.05 -0.38
N ASN A 406 -12.20 18.40 -0.41
CA ASN A 406 -13.30 17.45 -0.66
C ASN A 406 -13.25 16.20 0.24
N VAL A 407 -12.99 16.40 1.53
CA VAL A 407 -13.00 15.32 2.53
C VAL A 407 -14.30 15.38 3.32
N TYR A 408 -14.98 14.24 3.47
CA TYR A 408 -16.29 14.16 4.11
C TYR A 408 -16.24 13.35 5.40
N THR A 409 -16.92 13.81 6.44
CA THR A 409 -16.92 13.18 7.77
C THR A 409 -15.51 13.09 8.37
N LEU A 410 -14.75 14.18 8.27
CA LEU A 410 -13.39 14.28 8.82
C LEU A 410 -13.40 14.57 10.32
N ILE A 411 -12.56 13.86 11.07
CA ILE A 411 -12.26 14.19 12.47
C ILE A 411 -10.81 14.67 12.59
N THR A 412 -10.62 15.95 12.94
CA THR A 412 -9.30 16.54 13.17
C THR A 412 -9.18 16.96 14.63
N GLN A 413 -8.43 16.20 15.43
CA GLN A 413 -8.40 16.42 16.88
C GLN A 413 -7.01 16.37 17.53
N GLN A 414 -6.82 17.16 18.59
CA GLN A 414 -5.63 17.06 19.46
C GLN A 414 -4.28 17.23 18.73
N ASN A 415 -4.27 17.79 17.52
CA ASN A 415 -3.03 18.03 16.80
C ASN A 415 -2.32 19.27 17.35
N LYS A 416 -0.99 19.24 17.32
CA LYS A 416 -0.12 20.36 17.68
C LYS A 416 0.59 20.84 16.42
N ILE A 417 0.38 22.11 16.05
CA ILE A 417 0.92 22.69 14.82
C ILE A 417 1.71 23.95 15.17
N SER A 418 2.99 24.01 14.77
CA SER A 418 3.86 25.14 15.12
C SER A 418 5.06 25.36 14.21
N GLY A 419 5.54 26.60 14.11
CA GLY A 419 6.80 26.90 13.42
C GLY A 419 6.68 26.75 11.91
N LEU A 420 5.54 27.12 11.34
CA LEU A 420 5.35 27.07 9.89
C LEU A 420 5.65 28.45 9.30
N SER A 421 6.37 28.46 8.18
CA SER A 421 6.79 29.71 7.56
C SER A 421 6.78 29.67 6.03
N THR A 422 6.57 30.84 5.44
CA THR A 422 6.82 31.09 4.02
C THR A 422 7.71 32.31 3.82
N SER A 423 8.59 32.25 2.83
CA SER A 423 9.36 33.38 2.33
C SER A 423 8.72 34.10 1.14
N SER A 424 7.56 33.63 0.65
CA SER A 424 6.84 34.21 -0.48
C SER A 424 6.30 35.61 -0.17
N THR A 425 6.22 36.45 -1.19
CA THR A 425 5.61 37.79 -1.10
C THR A 425 4.10 37.80 -1.31
N SER A 426 3.51 36.71 -1.82
CA SER A 426 2.08 36.63 -2.17
C SER A 426 1.34 35.46 -1.52
N ASP A 427 2.05 34.43 -1.08
CA ASP A 427 1.46 33.25 -0.46
C ASP A 427 1.20 33.43 1.04
N ALA A 428 0.61 32.39 1.63
CA ALA A 428 0.20 32.38 3.02
C ALA A 428 0.76 31.18 3.80
N VAL A 429 0.50 31.19 5.10
CA VAL A 429 0.74 30.05 6.00
C VAL A 429 -0.58 29.66 6.65
N TYR A 430 -0.88 28.36 6.64
CA TYR A 430 -2.09 27.81 7.22
C TYR A 430 -1.76 26.75 8.27
N GLY A 431 -2.29 26.92 9.49
CA GLY A 431 -2.25 25.85 10.49
C GLY A 431 -3.14 24.68 10.06
N ILE A 432 -4.45 24.92 9.98
CA ILE A 432 -5.43 23.98 9.43
C ILE A 432 -6.25 24.68 8.35
N TYR A 433 -6.32 24.10 7.16
CA TYR A 433 -7.17 24.56 6.08
C TYR A 433 -8.09 23.44 5.59
N ILE A 434 -9.40 23.65 5.76
CA ILE A 434 -10.46 22.79 5.24
C ILE A 434 -11.05 23.42 3.97
N ASN A 435 -10.86 22.80 2.80
CA ASN A 435 -11.30 23.30 1.50
C ASN A 435 -12.33 22.38 0.81
N GLY A 436 -13.62 22.67 1.00
CA GLY A 436 -14.72 21.81 0.56
C GLY A 436 -15.02 20.69 1.55
N GLY A 437 -15.82 19.73 1.10
CA GLY A 437 -16.32 18.64 1.95
C GLY A 437 -17.42 19.05 2.93
N SER A 438 -17.89 18.10 3.73
CA SER A 438 -18.91 18.35 4.74
C SER A 438 -18.79 17.43 5.96
N ASN A 439 -19.42 17.83 7.06
CA ASN A 439 -19.43 17.09 8.32
C ASN A 439 -18.02 16.97 8.97
N SER A 440 -17.17 17.97 8.76
CA SER A 440 -15.85 18.05 9.38
C SER A 440 -15.95 18.52 10.83
N LYS A 441 -15.13 17.94 11.71
CA LYS A 441 -15.07 18.29 13.13
C LYS A 441 -13.64 18.58 13.54
N LEU A 442 -13.38 19.81 13.97
CA LEU A 442 -12.09 20.28 14.47
C LEU A 442 -12.19 20.50 15.97
N TYR A 443 -11.44 19.73 16.76
CA TYR A 443 -11.50 19.90 18.22
C TYR A 443 -10.20 19.63 18.97
N HIS A 444 -9.94 20.41 20.03
CA HIS A 444 -8.71 20.32 20.83
C HIS A 444 -7.40 20.50 20.06
N ASN A 445 -7.41 21.08 18.86
CA ASN A 445 -6.19 21.39 18.14
C ASN A 445 -5.50 22.61 18.76
N ARG A 446 -4.17 22.61 18.74
CA ARG A 446 -3.33 23.70 19.24
C ARG A 446 -2.43 24.20 18.13
N ILE A 447 -2.53 25.49 17.80
CA ILE A 447 -1.82 26.10 16.67
C ILE A 447 -1.11 27.36 17.15
N THR A 448 0.18 27.48 16.82
CA THR A 448 0.96 28.68 17.15
C THR A 448 2.15 28.89 16.21
N SER A 449 2.90 29.97 16.39
CA SER A 449 4.18 30.23 15.71
C SER A 449 4.10 30.08 14.17
N LEU A 450 3.14 30.75 13.54
CA LEU A 450 3.00 30.78 12.07
C LEU A 450 3.51 32.14 11.55
N THR A 451 4.30 32.14 10.47
CA THR A 451 5.02 33.35 10.03
C THR A 451 5.04 33.52 8.50
N ALA A 452 4.65 34.69 8.00
CA ALA A 452 4.70 35.03 6.57
C ALA A 452 5.23 36.47 6.38
N ASN A 453 6.44 36.74 6.90
CA ASN A 453 6.96 38.10 7.06
C ASN A 453 6.99 38.92 5.77
N SER A 454 7.28 38.28 4.64
CA SER A 454 7.38 38.95 3.34
C SER A 454 6.04 39.11 2.62
N SER A 455 4.98 38.45 3.09
CA SER A 455 3.72 38.38 2.36
C SER A 455 2.94 39.69 2.46
N THR A 456 2.41 40.16 1.33
CA THR A 456 1.47 41.28 1.25
C THR A 456 0.01 40.81 1.17
N ASN A 457 -0.24 39.52 1.41
CA ASN A 457 -1.58 38.94 1.34
C ASN A 457 -2.42 39.36 2.56
N ALA A 458 -3.66 39.76 2.33
CA ALA A 458 -4.61 40.11 3.39
C ALA A 458 -4.93 38.93 4.33
N ASN A 459 -4.71 37.70 3.87
CA ASN A 459 -4.82 36.48 4.64
C ASN A 459 -3.46 35.75 4.66
N ALA A 460 -2.36 36.45 4.94
CA ALA A 460 -1.01 35.91 4.92
C ALA A 460 -0.75 34.84 6.00
N VAL A 461 -1.34 34.96 7.19
CA VAL A 461 -1.16 33.97 8.27
C VAL A 461 -2.52 33.54 8.81
N ASN A 462 -2.84 32.25 8.75
CA ASN A 462 -4.14 31.74 9.16
C ASN A 462 -3.96 30.56 10.13
N GLY A 463 -4.55 30.66 11.32
CA GLY A 463 -4.60 29.56 12.28
C GLY A 463 -5.49 28.44 11.78
N ILE A 464 -6.80 28.72 11.70
CA ILE A 464 -7.80 27.83 11.11
C ILE A 464 -8.50 28.57 9.98
N TYR A 465 -8.53 27.99 8.78
CA TYR A 465 -9.14 28.56 7.59
C TYR A 465 -10.18 27.60 7.02
N LEU A 466 -11.43 28.06 6.88
CA LEU A 466 -12.58 27.18 6.60
C LEU A 466 -13.32 27.59 5.32
N MET A 467 -13.38 26.63 4.40
CA MET A 467 -14.15 26.65 3.16
C MET A 467 -14.94 25.34 3.01
N GLY A 468 -15.47 24.78 4.11
CA GLY A 468 -16.27 23.56 4.13
C GLY A 468 -17.14 23.49 5.38
N ASN A 469 -18.22 22.69 5.37
CA ASN A 469 -19.13 22.59 6.51
C ASN A 469 -18.41 21.97 7.71
N THR A 470 -18.20 22.76 8.76
CA THR A 470 -17.27 22.42 9.83
C THR A 470 -17.77 22.84 11.21
N ASP A 471 -17.71 21.92 12.17
CA ASP A 471 -17.82 22.21 13.60
C ASP A 471 -16.42 22.47 14.19
N VAL A 472 -16.26 23.60 14.87
CA VAL A 472 -15.00 24.04 15.49
C VAL A 472 -15.21 24.21 16.99
N ILE A 473 -14.67 23.30 17.79
CA ILE A 473 -14.97 23.22 19.23
C ILE A 473 -13.70 22.99 20.07
N TYR A 474 -13.47 23.77 21.13
CA TYR A 474 -12.35 23.57 22.07
C TYR A 474 -10.94 23.66 21.47
N ASN A 475 -10.76 24.39 20.37
CA ASN A 475 -9.45 24.65 19.78
C ASN A 475 -8.77 25.85 20.43
N SER A 476 -7.44 25.89 20.35
CA SER A 476 -6.61 26.99 20.81
C SER A 476 -5.66 27.44 19.71
N VAL A 477 -5.77 28.70 19.29
CA VAL A 477 -4.88 29.33 18.32
C VAL A 477 -4.26 30.57 18.95
N VAL A 478 -2.94 30.69 18.87
CA VAL A 478 -2.20 31.89 19.26
C VAL A 478 -1.27 32.28 18.13
N LEU A 479 -1.62 33.34 17.41
CA LEU A 479 -0.75 33.98 16.44
C LEU A 479 -0.06 35.18 17.10
N SER A 480 1.19 35.42 16.72
CA SER A 480 2.02 36.54 17.20
C SER A 480 2.95 37.02 16.09
N CYS A 481 2.41 37.07 14.87
CA CYS A 481 3.17 37.41 13.68
C CYS A 481 3.44 38.93 13.60
N SER A 482 4.68 39.30 13.29
CA SER A 482 5.06 40.68 12.96
C SER A 482 4.99 40.90 11.43
N ALA A 483 4.20 41.86 10.97
CA ALA A 483 4.08 42.18 9.54
C ALA A 483 5.38 42.80 8.98
N GLY A 484 5.83 42.35 7.80
CA GLY A 484 6.93 42.99 7.05
C GLY A 484 6.51 43.73 5.77
N GLY A 485 5.29 43.49 5.25
CA GLY A 485 4.79 44.09 4.01
C GLY A 485 3.49 44.89 4.17
N MET A 486 3.27 45.88 3.29
CA MET A 486 1.97 46.57 3.17
C MET A 486 0.89 45.58 2.74
N GLY A 487 -0.26 45.58 3.42
CA GLY A 487 -1.39 44.69 3.10
C GLY A 487 -1.35 43.32 3.78
N PHE A 488 -0.33 43.03 4.59
CA PHE A 488 -0.28 41.84 5.44
C PHE A 488 -1.50 41.78 6.37
N GLY A 489 -2.14 40.61 6.41
CA GLY A 489 -3.16 40.31 7.41
C GLY A 489 -3.05 38.90 7.96
N SER A 490 -3.57 38.72 9.17
CA SER A 490 -3.58 37.46 9.89
C SER A 490 -4.97 37.15 10.45
N ASN A 491 -5.29 35.87 10.54
CA ASN A 491 -6.57 35.38 11.05
C ASN A 491 -6.35 34.19 11.97
N ALA A 492 -6.68 34.30 13.27
CA ALA A 492 -6.72 33.12 14.12
C ALA A 492 -7.81 32.12 13.66
N LEU A 493 -8.93 32.65 13.15
CA LEU A 493 -9.99 31.90 12.48
C LEU A 493 -10.50 32.69 11.27
N TYR A 494 -10.54 32.05 10.10
CA TYR A 494 -11.23 32.55 8.90
C TYR A 494 -12.36 31.58 8.53
N ALA A 495 -13.55 32.12 8.23
CA ALA A 495 -14.74 31.34 7.92
C ALA A 495 -15.45 31.91 6.68
N ASN A 496 -15.54 31.11 5.62
CA ASN A 496 -16.29 31.48 4.41
C ASN A 496 -17.81 31.27 4.62
N THR A 497 -18.60 32.31 4.35
CA THR A 497 -20.05 32.35 4.60
C THR A 497 -20.88 31.48 3.66
N SER A 498 -20.29 30.90 2.61
CA SER A 498 -20.97 29.92 1.75
C SER A 498 -21.18 28.55 2.40
N TYR A 499 -20.63 28.33 3.61
CA TYR A 499 -20.66 27.05 4.31
C TYR A 499 -21.30 27.16 5.69
N PHE A 500 -21.87 26.05 6.16
CA PHE A 500 -22.36 25.94 7.52
C PHE A 500 -21.20 25.72 8.48
N ILE A 501 -20.86 26.76 9.24
CA ILE A 501 -19.75 26.73 10.20
C ILE A 501 -20.33 26.96 11.60
N SER A 502 -19.97 26.09 12.54
CA SER A 502 -20.35 26.24 13.94
C SER A 502 -19.12 26.39 14.84
N VAL A 503 -19.09 27.43 15.67
CA VAL A 503 -17.92 27.76 16.50
C VAL A 503 -18.35 27.85 17.96
N ARG A 504 -17.78 27.01 18.84
CA ARG A 504 -18.14 26.96 20.26
C ARG A 504 -16.92 26.73 21.15
N ASN A 505 -16.79 27.48 22.24
CA ASN A 505 -15.79 27.23 23.30
C ASN A 505 -14.33 27.15 22.81
N ASN A 506 -13.92 28.01 21.87
CA ASN A 506 -12.53 28.08 21.39
C ASN A 506 -11.79 29.28 22.02
N ILE A 507 -10.46 29.24 22.01
CA ILE A 507 -9.59 30.37 22.36
C ILE A 507 -8.82 30.78 21.11
N PHE A 508 -9.03 31.99 20.63
CA PHE A 508 -8.37 32.55 19.46
C PHE A 508 -7.71 33.87 19.83
N ILE A 509 -6.38 33.91 19.70
CA ILE A 509 -5.55 35.10 19.94
C ILE A 509 -4.78 35.37 18.65
N ASN A 510 -4.82 36.61 18.19
CA ASN A 510 -4.09 37.09 17.01
C ASN A 510 -3.47 38.45 17.30
#